data_AF-A0AAU0KYK0-F1
#
_entry.id   AF-A0AAU0KYK0-F1
#
_cell.length_a   1.000
_cell.length_b   1.000
_cell.length_c   1.000
_cell.angle_alpha   90.00
_cell.angle_beta   90.00
_cell.angle_gamma   90.00
#
_symmetry.space_group_name_H-M   'P 1'
#
loop_
_entity.id
_entity.type
_entity.pdbx_description
1 polymer ?
#
loop_
_entity_poly.entity_id
_entity_poly.type
_entity_poly.pdbx_seq_one_letter_code
_entity_poly.pdbx_strand_id
1 'polypeptide(L)' 'MIAIAATFVACLMFYLLAFESYCHQGGEFALGICSITRFIPW' A
#
# COMPACT_ATOMS: atom_id res chain seq x y z
N MET A 1 -11.29 13.97 -16.27
CA MET A 1 -11.45 12.55 -15.90
C MET A 1 -10.09 11.89 -15.61
N ILE A 2 -9.11 11.96 -16.53
CA ILE A 2 -7.78 11.36 -16.37
C ILE A 2 -7.02 11.90 -15.13
N ALA A 3 -7.07 13.21 -14.88
CA ALA A 3 -6.41 13.81 -13.73
C ALA A 3 -6.88 13.23 -12.38
N ILE A 4 -8.19 13.01 -12.23
CA ILE A 4 -8.78 12.44 -11.01
C ILE A 4 -8.31 10.99 -10.84
N ALA A 5 -8.38 10.18 -11.91
CA ALA A 5 -7.90 8.80 -11.87
C ALA A 5 -6.41 8.73 -11.51
N ALA A 6 -5.58 9.60 -12.09
CA ALA A 6 -4.15 9.68 -11.78
C ALA A 6 -3.90 10.07 -10.31
N THR A 7 -4.67 11.01 -9.75
CA THR A 7 -4.59 11.38 -8.33
C THR A 7 -4.96 10.20 -7.44
N PHE A 8 -6.03 9.47 -7.74
CA PHE A 8 -6.41 8.28 -6.97
C PHE A 8 -5.33 7.20 -7.00
N VAL A 9 -4.77 6.91 -8.18
CA VAL A 9 -3.67 5.94 -8.33
C VAL A 9 -2.43 6.39 -7.55
N ALA A 10 -2.05 7.66 -7.62
CA ALA A 10 -0.93 8.20 -6.88
C ALA A 10 -1.15 8.08 -5.35
N CYS A 11 -2.34 8.42 -4.86
CA CYS A 11 -2.69 8.28 -3.44
C CYS A 11 -2.61 6.82 -2.96
N LEU A 12 -3.11 5.87 -3.76
CA LEU A 12 -3.01 4.44 -3.44
C LEU A 12 -1.57 3.96 -3.41
N MET A 13 -0.73 4.39 -4.37
CA MET A 13 0.70 4.09 -4.38
C MET A 13 1.43 4.62 -3.14
N PHE A 14 1.20 5.89 -2.78
CA PHE A 14 1.81 6.46 -1.57
C PHE A 14 1.33 5.76 -0.29
N TYR A 15 0.07 5.35 -0.23
CA TYR A 15 -0.49 4.60 0.89
C TYR A 15 0.18 3.22 1.05
N LEU A 16 0.34 2.48 -0.05
CA LEU A 16 0.99 1.16 -0.04
C LEU A 16 2.49 1.27 0.29
N LEU A 17 3.19 2.26 -0.25
CA LEU A 17 4.60 2.51 0.04
C LEU A 17 4.83 2.83 1.53
N ALA A 18 3.98 3.67 2.11
CA ALA A 18 4.04 3.95 3.54
C ALA A 18 3.81 2.66 4.34
N PHE A 19 2.83 1.87 3.94
CA PHE A 19 2.43 0.65 4.62
C PHE A 19 3.49 -0.47 4.60
N GLU A 20 4.17 -0.70 3.48
CA GLU A 20 5.30 -1.64 3.36
C GLU A 20 6.42 -1.31 4.37
N SER A 21 6.75 -0.02 4.53
CA SER A 21 7.74 0.44 5.52
C SER A 21 7.33 0.11 6.96
N TYR A 22 6.06 0.29 7.31
CA TYR A 22 5.54 -0.04 8.64
C TYR A 22 5.52 -1.56 8.92
N CYS A 23 5.25 -2.38 7.91
CA CYS A 23 5.28 -3.84 8.06
C CYS A 23 6.68 -4.40 8.24
N HIS A 24 7.67 -3.86 7.54
CA HIS A 24 9.06 -4.29 7.72
C HIS A 24 9.57 -4.03 9.15
N GLN A 25 8.96 -3.06 9.84
CA GLN A 25 9.33 -2.65 11.19
C GLN A 25 8.57 -3.39 12.31
N GLY A 26 7.73 -4.37 11.98
CA GLY A 26 7.04 -5.22 12.97
C GLY A 26 5.83 -4.56 13.64
N GLY A 27 5.18 -3.59 12.99
CA GLY A 27 3.95 -2.97 13.48
C GLY A 27 2.74 -3.90 13.33
N GLU A 28 2.15 -4.32 14.45
CA GLU A 28 0.99 -5.24 14.60
C GLU A 28 -0.34 -4.74 13.98
N PHE A 29 -0.34 -3.64 13.22
CA PHE A 29 -1.58 -2.92 12.89
C PHE A 29 -2.33 -3.46 11.67
N ALA A 30 -1.79 -4.40 10.89
CA ALA A 30 -2.46 -4.87 9.67
C ALA A 30 -1.93 -6.20 9.08
N LEU A 31 -1.93 -7.26 9.90
CA LEU A 31 -1.61 -8.64 9.45
C LEU A 31 -2.39 -9.08 8.19
N GLY A 32 -3.61 -8.58 7.98
CA GLY A 32 -4.43 -8.93 6.82
C GLY A 32 -4.00 -8.28 5.49
N ILE A 33 -3.69 -6.98 5.49
CA ILE A 33 -3.34 -6.25 4.25
C ILE A 33 -1.90 -6.56 3.85
N CYS A 34 -0.99 -6.71 4.81
CA CYS A 34 0.41 -7.04 4.52
C CYS A 34 0.59 -8.46 3.98
N SER A 35 -0.26 -9.40 4.40
CA SER A 35 -0.26 -10.75 3.81
C SER A 35 -0.82 -10.76 2.38
N ILE A 36 -1.75 -9.85 2.04
CA ILE A 36 -2.32 -9.74 0.69
C ILE A 36 -1.35 -9.03 -0.26
N THR A 37 -0.71 -7.95 0.18
CA THR A 37 0.31 -7.25 -0.64
C THR A 37 1.58 -8.09 -0.82
N ARG A 38 2.00 -8.89 0.17
CA ARG A 38 3.12 -9.85 0.01
C ARG A 38 2.84 -10.91 -1.07
N PHE A 39 1.57 -11.23 -1.35
CA PHE A 39 1.18 -12.19 -2.37
C PHE A 39 1.08 -11.56 -3.77
N ILE A 40 1.07 -10.24 -3.87
CA ILE A 40 1.06 -9.49 -5.14
C ILE A 40 2.51 -9.05 -5.40
N PRO A 41 3.25 -9.76 -6.29
CA PRO A 41 4.60 -9.39 -6.65
C PRO A 41 4.51 -8.22 -7.63
N TRP A 42 4.46 -6.99 -7.10
CA TRP A 42 4.78 -5.82 -7.90
C TRP A 42 6.09 -5.22 -7.40
#